data_AF-A0ABD0Q5H3-F1
#
_entry.id   AF-A0ABD0Q5H3-F1
#
_cell.length_a   1.000
_cell.length_b   1.000
_cell.length_c   1.000
_cell.angle_alpha   90.00
_cell.angle_beta   90.00
_cell.angle_gamma   90.00
#
_symmetry.space_group_name_H-M   'P 1'
#
loop_
_entity.id
_entity.type
_entity.pdbx_description
1 polymer ?
#
loop_
_entity_poly.entity_id
_entity_poly.type
_entity_poly.pdbx_seq_one_letter_code
_entity_poly.pdbx_strand_id
1 'polypeptide(L)' 'CDTPEALLQKGCSGEFVEFPVTNVKVLKDQGLGKSAGLTNVSYIAPQKMRLQLRP' A
#
# COMPACT_ATOMS: atom_id res chain seq x y z
N CYS A 1 -13.10 9.97 19.23
CA CYS A 1 -11.75 9.52 18.83
C CYS A 1 -11.41 8.33 19.71
N ASP A 2 -11.33 7.15 19.10
CA ASP A 2 -11.04 5.90 19.80
C ASP A 2 -10.52 4.87 18.77
N THR A 3 -10.20 3.65 19.20
CA THR A 3 -9.85 2.58 18.26
C THR A 3 -11.09 2.11 17.47
N PRO A 4 -10.92 1.57 16.25
CA PRO A 4 -12.04 1.06 15.45
C PRO A 4 -12.91 0.06 16.22
N GLU A 5 -12.28 -0.82 17.01
CA GLU A 5 -12.97 -1.84 17.80
C GLU A 5 -13.83 -1.21 18.90
N ALA A 6 -13.31 -0.20 19.58
CA ALA A 6 -14.05 0.52 20.61
C ALA A 6 -15.22 1.33 20.02
N LEU A 7 -15.06 1.90 18.82
CA LEU A 7 -16.14 2.60 18.12
C LEU A 7 -17.26 1.64 17.70
N LEU A 8 -16.91 0.46 17.19
CA LEU A 8 -17.89 -0.57 16.83
C LEU A 8 -18.67 -1.07 18.05
N GLN A 9 -17.99 -1.30 19.19
CA GLN A 9 -18.64 -1.69 20.44
C GLN A 9 -19.59 -0.61 20.99
N LYS A 10 -19.30 0.67 20.73
CA LYS A 10 -20.15 1.81 21.10
C LYS A 10 -21.37 1.99 20.18
N GLY A 11 -21.56 1.09 19.21
CA GLY A 11 -22.68 1.13 18.28
C GLY A 11 -22.46 2.06 17.08
N CYS A 12 -21.22 2.49 16.83
CA CYS A 12 -20.89 3.19 15.61
C CYS A 12 -20.98 2.21 14.43
N SER A 13 -21.81 2.51 13.44
CA SER A 13 -21.91 1.69 12.24
C SER A 13 -20.60 1.78 11.43
N GLY A 14 -20.06 0.63 11.04
CA GLY A 14 -18.76 0.52 10.38
C GLY A 14 -18.63 1.37 9.11
N GLU A 15 -19.73 1.60 8.39
CA GLU A 15 -19.78 2.45 7.20
C GLU A 15 -19.45 3.93 7.48
N PHE A 16 -19.63 4.38 8.71
CA PHE A 16 -19.33 5.76 9.13
C PHE A 16 -17.99 5.88 9.88
N VAL A 17 -17.26 4.78 10.08
CA VAL A 17 -15.96 4.78 10.76
C VAL A 17 -14.88 5.11 9.75
N GLU A 18 -14.42 6.37 9.74
CA GLU A 18 -13.25 6.78 8.99
C GLU A 18 -11.96 6.45 9.76
N PHE A 19 -11.20 5.49 9.24
CA PHE A 19 -9.90 5.13 9.81
C PHE A 19 -8.85 4.98 8.70
N PRO A 20 -8.19 6.07 8.29
CA PRO A 20 -7.19 6.02 7.22
C PRO A 20 -5.98 5.20 7.67
N VAL A 21 -5.75 4.09 6.97
CA VAL A 21 -4.61 3.20 7.22
C VAL A 21 -3.47 3.54 6.26
N THR A 22 -2.24 3.48 6.76
CA THR A 22 -1.06 3.62 5.90
C THR A 22 -0.99 2.46 4.92
N ASN A 23 -0.80 2.77 3.63
CA ASN A 23 -0.85 1.79 2.56
C ASN A 23 0.33 1.94 1.59
N VAL A 24 0.73 0.83 0.97
CA VAL A 24 1.74 0.76 -0.08
C VAL A 24 1.12 0.13 -1.32
N LYS A 25 1.18 0.82 -2.46
CA LYS A 25 0.76 0.28 -3.75
C LYS A 25 1.94 0.20 -4.71
N VAL A 26 2.29 -1.01 -5.14
CA VAL A 26 3.31 -1.22 -6.16
C VAL A 26 2.77 -0.81 -7.52
N LEU A 27 3.52 0.03 -8.25
CA LEU A 27 3.11 0.56 -9.56
C LEU A 27 3.92 -0.06 -10.70
N LYS A 28 5.19 -0.42 -10.44
CA LYS A 28 6.07 -1.08 -11.40
C LYS A 28 6.97 -2.06 -10.66
N ASP A 29 6.89 -3.32 -11.07
CA ASP A 29 7.63 -4.43 -10.47
C ASP A 29 8.13 -5.41 -11.54
N GLN A 30 9.23 -5.04 -12.18
CA GLN A 30 9.95 -5.88 -13.11
C GLN A 30 10.88 -6.81 -12.34
N GLY A 31 10.90 -8.09 -12.69
CA GLY A 31 11.82 -9.06 -12.11
C GLY A 31 13.29 -8.64 -12.26
N LEU A 32 14.12 -9.05 -11.30
CA LEU A 32 15.54 -8.77 -11.31
C LEU A 32 16.26 -9.54 -12.43
N GLY A 33 17.32 -8.95 -12.96
CA GLY A 33 18.13 -9.53 -14.03
C GLY A 33 17.72 -9.07 -15.43
N LYS A 34 18.21 -9.79 -16.44
CA LYS A 34 17.98 -9.46 -17.85
C LYS A 34 16.56 -9.90 -18.23
N SER A 35 15.71 -8.95 -18.60
CA SER A 35 14.54 -9.28 -19.43
C SER A 35 15.03 -9.51 -20.87
N ALA A 36 14.25 -10.17 -21.74
CA ALA A 36 14.67 -10.81 -22.99
C ALA A 36 15.35 -9.95 -24.11
N GLY A 37 15.89 -8.77 -23.78
CA GLY A 37 16.79 -7.98 -24.62
C GLY A 37 18.01 -7.50 -23.84
N LEU A 38 19.17 -7.42 -24.51
CA LEU A 38 20.48 -7.10 -23.92
C LEU A 38 20.54 -5.79 -23.09
N THR A 39 19.59 -4.86 -23.29
CA THR A 39 19.59 -3.51 -22.72
C THR A 39 18.68 -3.31 -21.50
N ASN A 40 17.83 -4.28 -21.15
CA ASN A 40 16.83 -4.12 -20.09
C ASN A 40 17.15 -5.02 -18.88
N VAL A 41 18.20 -4.64 -18.15
CA VAL A 41 18.58 -5.31 -16.90
C VAL A 41 18.01 -4.53 -15.72
N SER A 42 17.18 -5.17 -14.92
CA SER A 42 16.64 -4.60 -13.69
C SER A 42 17.51 -5.06 -12.51
N TYR A 43 18.12 -4.11 -11.81
CA TYR A 43 18.95 -4.41 -10.63
C TYR A 43 18.21 -4.19 -9.30
N ILE A 44 17.01 -3.59 -9.34
CA ILE A 44 16.19 -3.27 -8.16
C ILE A 44 14.72 -3.53 -8.48
N ALA A 45 14.01 -4.13 -7.55
CA ALA A 45 12.57 -4.40 -7.63
C ALA A 45 11.92 -4.23 -6.23
N PRO A 46 10.73 -3.59 -6.14
CA PRO A 46 10.00 -2.93 -7.22
C PRO A 46 10.67 -1.61 -7.64
N GLN A 47 10.45 -1.18 -8.88
CA GLN A 47 11.04 0.06 -9.40
C GLN A 47 10.21 1.29 -9.02
N LYS A 48 8.92 1.11 -8.75
CA LYS A 48 8.04 2.20 -8.34
C LYS A 48 6.94 1.73 -7.41
N MET A 49 6.77 2.47 -6.31
CA MET A 49 5.67 2.30 -5.38
C MET A 49 5.05 3.66 -5.05
N ARG A 50 3.78 3.64 -4.65
CA ARG A 50 3.05 4.76 -4.07
C ARG A 50 2.83 4.47 -2.59
N LEU A 51 3.40 5.31 -1.75
CA LEU A 51 3.22 5.28 -0.30
C LEU A 51 2.12 6.27 0.08
N GLN A 52 1.12 5.80 0.82
CA GLN A 52 0.05 6.61 1.39
C GLN A 52 0.19 6.56 2.90
N LEU A 53 0.70 7.63 3.49
CA LEU A 53 0.86 7.75 4.94
C LEU A 53 -0.39 8.37 5.53
N ARG A 54 -0.84 7.84 6.67
CA ARG A 54 -1.81 8.55 7.51
C ARG A 54 -1.12 9.78 8.12
N PRO A 55 -1.84 10.90 8.32
CA PRO A 55 -1.30 12.09 8.99
C PRO A 55 -0.79 11.81 10.41
#